data_AF-A0A349MEQ2-F1
#
_entry.id   AF-A0A349MEQ2-F1
#
_cell.length_a   1.000
_cell.length_b   1.000
_cell.length_c   1.000
_cell.angle_alpha   90.00
_cell.angle_beta   90.00
_cell.angle_gamma   90.00
#
_symmetry.space_group_name_H-M   'P 1'
#
loop_
_entity.id
_entity.type
_entity.pdbx_description
1 polymer ?
#
loop_
_entity_poly.entity_id
_entity_poly.type
_entity_poly.pdbx_seq_one_letter_code
_entity_poly.pdbx_strand_id
1 'polypeptide(L)'
;MNEPLPTPPKSNFIDRIPWGMLVPIAFFMGIAPITPQPHLWEKLNMLVAGTLSRPLDIFDLIMHATPLVLVIIKAQRQLRTNKEN
;
A
#
# COMPACT_ATOMS: atom_id res chain seq x y z
N MET A 1 -24.74 -33.98 16.34
CA MET A 1 -24.08 -33.55 15.10
C MET A 1 -23.23 -32.35 15.47
N ASN A 2 -21.93 -32.56 15.68
CA ASN A 2 -21.00 -31.51 16.11
C ASN A 2 -20.16 -31.12 14.89
N GLU A 3 -20.75 -30.37 13.96
CA GLU A 3 -19.96 -29.75 12.90
C GLU A 3 -19.03 -28.70 13.56
N PRO A 4 -17.72 -28.75 13.32
CA PRO A 4 -16.80 -27.74 13.85
C PRO A 4 -17.18 -26.37 13.29
N LEU A 5 -17.25 -25.36 14.16
CA LEU A 5 -17.54 -24.00 13.75
C LEU A 5 -16.52 -23.53 12.69
N PRO A 6 -16.96 -22.79 11.65
CA PRO A 6 -16.06 -22.29 10.62
C PRO A 6 -14.93 -21.49 11.27
N THR A 7 -13.69 -21.85 10.94
CA THR A 7 -12.53 -21.16 11.51
C THR A 7 -12.55 -19.72 11.03
N PRO A 8 -12.50 -18.71 11.93
CA PRO A 8 -12.47 -17.34 11.51
C PRO A 8 -11.26 -17.11 10.61
N PRO A 9 -11.37 -16.25 9.57
CA PRO A 9 -10.24 -15.96 8.72
C PRO A 9 -9.05 -15.50 9.57
N LYS A 10 -7.87 -16.07 9.34
CA LYS A 10 -6.66 -15.64 10.04
C LYS A 10 -6.46 -14.14 9.83
N SER A 11 -6.67 -13.35 10.89
CA SER A 11 -6.41 -11.91 10.85
C SER A 11 -4.90 -11.70 10.71
N ASN A 12 -4.50 -11.12 9.59
CA ASN A 12 -3.11 -10.73 9.38
C ASN A 12 -2.90 -9.31 9.91
N PHE A 13 -1.64 -8.96 10.15
CA PHE A 13 -1.26 -7.63 10.63
C PHE A 13 -1.87 -6.48 9.80
N ILE A 14 -1.87 -6.62 8.46
CA ILE A 14 -2.39 -5.62 7.52
C ILE A 14 -3.89 -5.35 7.72
N ASP A 15 -4.68 -6.36 8.15
CA ASP A 15 -6.12 -6.18 8.37
C ASP A 15 -6.40 -5.29 9.58
N ARG A 16 -5.46 -5.25 10.52
CA ARG A 16 -5.58 -4.50 11.78
C ARG A 16 -5.24 -3.02 11.63
N ILE A 17 -4.61 -2.62 10.53
CA ILE A 17 -4.26 -1.21 10.29
C ILE A 17 -5.54 -0.41 10.04
N PRO A 18 -5.89 0.61 10.84
CA PRO A 18 -7.14 1.33 10.67
C PRO A 18 -7.17 2.13 9.36
N TRP A 19 -8.28 2.04 8.61
CA TRP A 19 -8.47 2.79 7.36
C TRP A 19 -8.34 4.30 7.55
N GLY A 20 -8.84 4.83 8.68
CA GLY A 20 -8.77 6.25 9.01
C GLY A 20 -7.35 6.79 9.17
N MET A 21 -6.36 5.93 9.41
CA MET A 21 -4.94 6.31 9.44
C MET A 21 -4.25 6.01 8.10
N LEU A 22 -4.51 4.83 7.54
CA LEU A 22 -3.81 4.35 6.35
C LEU A 22 -4.11 5.20 5.10
N VAL A 23 -5.37 5.60 4.89
CA VAL A 23 -5.77 6.35 3.69
C VAL A 23 -5.16 7.75 3.67
N PRO A 24 -5.26 8.57 4.75
CA PRO A 24 -4.61 9.89 4.75
C PRO A 24 -3.10 9.79 4.55
N ILE A 25 -2.43 8.87 5.23
CA ILE A 25 -0.97 8.68 5.08
C ILE A 25 -0.63 8.32 3.63
N ALA A 26 -1.35 7.38 3.02
CA ALA A 26 -1.09 7.00 1.63
C ALA A 26 -1.36 8.14 0.65
N PHE A 27 -2.39 8.94 0.89
CA PHE A 27 -2.69 10.12 0.09
C PHE A 27 -1.57 11.17 0.18
N PHE A 28 -1.18 11.56 1.40
CA PHE A 28 -0.13 12.55 1.60
C PHE A 28 1.22 12.06 1.08
N MET A 29 1.60 10.81 1.36
CA MET A 29 2.87 10.24 0.89
C MET A 29 2.88 9.96 -0.62
N GLY A 30 1.74 9.75 -1.27
CA GLY A 30 1.73 9.61 -2.73
C GLY A 30 1.97 10.92 -3.47
N ILE A 31 1.65 12.05 -2.83
CA ILE A 31 1.64 13.38 -3.45
C ILE A 31 2.83 14.23 -2.98
N ALA A 32 3.31 14.02 -1.76
CA ALA A 32 4.40 14.79 -1.19
C ALA A 32 5.77 14.33 -1.73
N PRO A 33 6.74 15.25 -1.75
CA PRO A 33 6.59 16.70 -1.85
C PRO A 33 6.12 17.12 -3.26
N ILE A 34 5.35 18.19 -3.34
CA ILE A 34 4.89 18.75 -4.62
C ILE A 34 5.89 19.85 -5.02
N THR A 35 6.96 19.53 -5.76
CA THR A 35 7.69 20.45 -6.67
C THR A 35 9.00 19.82 -7.17
N PRO A 36 9.34 19.92 -8.48
CA PRO A 36 8.50 20.31 -9.63
C PRO A 36 7.50 19.21 -10.07
N GLN A 37 7.69 17.97 -9.61
CA GLN A 37 6.77 16.83 -9.75
C GLN A 37 6.76 16.05 -8.42
N PRO A 38 5.70 15.27 -8.10
CA PRO A 38 5.72 14.39 -6.93
C PRO A 38 6.90 13.43 -6.98
N HIS A 39 7.60 13.23 -5.85
CA HIS A 39 8.76 12.33 -5.79
C HIS A 39 8.43 10.94 -6.34
N LEU A 40 7.28 10.39 -5.98
CA LEU A 40 6.85 9.08 -6.48
C LEU A 40 6.80 9.05 -8.02
N TRP A 41 6.28 10.09 -8.66
CA TRP A 41 6.19 10.18 -10.12
C TRP A 41 7.58 10.32 -10.77
N GLU A 42 8.43 11.17 -10.22
CA GLU A 42 9.81 11.31 -10.67
C GLU A 42 10.56 9.98 -10.61
N LYS A 43 10.49 9.27 -9.48
CA LYS A 43 11.21 8.00 -9.30
C LYS A 43 10.64 6.88 -10.18
N LEU A 44 9.32 6.87 -10.43
CA LEU A 44 8.73 5.94 -11.40
C LEU A 44 9.24 6.19 -12.83
N ASN A 45 9.37 7.46 -13.24
CA ASN A 45 9.97 7.78 -14.54
C ASN A 45 11.44 7.37 -14.62
N MET A 46 12.22 7.61 -13.55
CA MET A 46 13.61 7.15 -13.48
C MET A 46 13.72 5.62 -13.53
N LEU A 47 12.78 4.90 -12.90
CA LEU A 47 12.72 3.43 -12.94
C LEU A 47 12.47 2.93 -14.36
N VAL A 48 11.49 3.50 -15.06
CA VAL A 48 11.18 3.15 -16.46
C VAL A 48 12.32 3.51 -17.41
N ALA A 49 12.98 4.65 -17.17
CA ALA A 49 14.13 5.10 -17.95
C ALA A 49 15.44 4.34 -17.66
N GLY A 50 15.46 3.48 -16.63
CA GLY A 50 16.66 2.76 -16.21
C GLY A 50 17.73 3.64 -15.54
N THR A 51 17.36 4.85 -15.09
CA THR A 51 18.26 5.83 -14.47
C THR A 51 18.15 5.87 -12.94
N LEU A 52 17.28 5.05 -12.35
CA LEU A 52 17.12 4.91 -10.90
C LEU A 52 18.29 4.11 -10.27
N SER A 53 19.45 4.74 -10.14
CA SER A 53 20.67 4.07 -9.66
C SER A 53 21.14 4.53 -8.29
N ARG A 54 20.68 5.69 -7.80
CA ARG A 54 21.13 6.20 -6.50
C ARG A 54 20.33 5.52 -5.38
N PRO A 55 20.99 5.07 -4.29
CA PRO A 55 20.29 4.43 -3.17
C PRO A 55 19.19 5.29 -2.57
N LEU A 56 19.39 6.61 -2.49
CA LEU A 56 18.37 7.55 -1.99
C LEU A 56 17.13 7.59 -2.88
N ASP A 57 17.29 7.53 -4.19
CA ASP A 57 16.16 7.54 -5.14
C ASP A 57 15.33 6.25 -5.02
N ILE A 58 16.01 5.12 -4.81
CA ILE A 58 15.37 3.81 -4.57
C ILE A 58 14.63 3.83 -3.22
N PHE A 59 15.27 4.36 -2.18
CA PHE A 59 14.64 4.51 -0.87
C PHE A 59 13.40 5.40 -0.96
N ASP A 60 13.48 6.54 -1.65
CA ASP A 60 12.35 7.44 -1.84
C ASP A 60 11.19 6.75 -2.57
N LEU A 61 11.47 6.00 -3.65
CA LEU A 61 10.45 5.23 -4.36
C LEU A 61 9.74 4.25 -3.43
N ILE A 62 10.50 3.44 -2.69
CA ILE A 62 9.95 2.43 -1.77
C ILE A 62 9.14 3.09 -0.67
N MET A 63 9.67 4.15 -0.07
CA MET A 63 9.05 4.85 1.05
C MET A 63 7.70 5.46 0.65
N HIS A 64 7.62 6.14 -0.51
CA HIS A 64 6.38 6.74 -0.98
C HIS A 64 5.38 5.71 -1.52
N ALA A 65 5.86 4.63 -2.16
CA ALA A 65 5.00 3.58 -2.71
C ALA A 65 4.41 2.65 -1.62
N THR A 66 5.11 2.44 -0.50
CA THR A 66 4.71 1.46 0.53
C THR A 66 3.28 1.69 1.06
N PRO A 67 2.88 2.91 1.48
CA PRO A 67 1.52 3.17 1.93
C PRO A 67 0.45 2.87 0.88
N LEU A 68 0.70 3.22 -0.40
CA LEU A 68 -0.21 2.97 -1.52
C LEU A 68 -0.40 1.46 -1.75
N VAL A 69 0.70 0.71 -1.74
CA VAL A 69 0.66 -0.76 -1.87
C VAL A 69 -0.12 -1.39 -0.70
N LEU A 70 0.07 -0.90 0.52
CA LEU A 70 -0.68 -1.37 1.69
C LEU A 70 -2.18 -1.12 1.57
N VAL A 71 -2.60 0.05 1.07
CA VAL A 71 -4.02 0.35 0.77
C VAL A 71 -4.59 -0.65 -0.22
N ILE A 72 -3.89 -0.91 -1.33
CA ILE A 72 -4.35 -1.84 -2.37
C ILE A 72 -4.48 -3.26 -1.81
N ILE A 73 -3.47 -3.76 -1.10
CA ILE A 73 -3.49 -5.09 -0.50
C ILE A 73 -4.65 -5.22 0.48
N LYS A 74 -4.82 -4.24 1.39
CA LYS A 74 -5.89 -4.26 2.38
C LYS A 74 -7.26 -4.22 1.71
N ALA A 75 -7.44 -3.40 0.67
CA ALA A 75 -8.69 -3.29 -0.08
C ALA A 75 -9.04 -4.61 -0.78
N GLN A 76 -8.09 -5.21 -1.50
CA GLN A 76 -8.28 -6.49 -2.18
C GLN A 76 -8.68 -7.61 -1.22
N ARG A 77 -8.07 -7.64 -0.03
CA ARG A 77 -8.37 -8.64 0.99
C ARG A 77 -9.77 -8.45 1.57
N GLN A 78 -10.15 -7.21 1.88
CA GLN A 78 -11.50 -6.87 2.36
C GLN A 78 -12.58 -7.21 1.31
N LEU A 79 -12.33 -6.90 0.03
CA LEU A 79 -13.26 -7.19 -1.06
C LEU A 79 -13.48 -8.70 -1.26
N ARG A 80 -12.43 -9.52 -1.08
CA ARG A 80 -12.55 -10.99 -1.10
C ARG A 80 -13.39 -11.50 0.07
N THR A 81 -13.11 -11.04 1.29
CA THR A 81 -13.90 -11.41 2.48
C THR A 81 -15.37 -11.01 2.30
N ASN A 82 -15.67 -9.82 1.80
CA ASN A 82 -17.04 -9.38 1.61
C ASN A 82 -17.82 -10.19 0.56
N LYS A 83 -17.14 -10.85 -0.39
CA LYS A 83 -17.79 -11.68 -1.42
C LYS A 83 -18.10 -13.09 -0.92
N GLU A 84 -17.39 -13.55 0.11
CA GLU A 84 -17.56 -14.87 0.72
C GLU A 84 -18.60 -14.88 1.87
N ASN A 85 -19.16 -13.71 2.22
CA ASN A 85 -20.26 -13.53 3.17
C ASN A 85 -21.55 -13.17 2.44
#